data_AF-A0A6B3HR85-F1
#
_entry.id   AF-A0A6B3HR85-F1
#
_cell.length_a   1.000
_cell.length_b   1.000
_cell.length_c   1.000
_cell.angle_alpha   90.00
_cell.angle_beta   90.00
_cell.angle_gamma   90.00
#
_symmetry.space_group_name_H-M   'P 1'
#
loop_
_entity.id
_entity.type
_entity.pdbx_description
1 polymer ?
#
loop_
_entity_poly.entity_id
_entity_poly.type
_entity_poly.pdbx_seq_one_letter_code
_entity_poly.pdbx_strand_id
1 'polypeptide(L)'
;MSDRGYRRPRPLSPLREHLRDTFWSAPTMGFVCVFVLWLGASAVDEEIVAVLQREEAYDELGSLIAFVQDAKTIVTTISSAMMTFIGVVFSISLVAVQMASGQLTPRVVRIFVRSRISKLTLTVFLATFLFSLLVLTSYESEADPRRVVSVPLLQSMLTLVLVGLSLLLFVVYVSATLRLL
;
A
#
# COMPACT_ATOMS: atom_id res chain seq x y z
N MET A 1 16.66 49.36 -27.16
CA MET A 1 17.41 48.60 -26.14
C MET A 1 16.38 48.04 -25.16
N SER A 2 16.16 46.72 -25.14
CA SER A 2 15.22 46.06 -24.23
C SER A 2 15.90 44.80 -23.71
N ASP A 3 16.43 44.88 -22.49
CA ASP A 3 17.13 43.79 -21.82
C ASP A 3 16.16 42.63 -21.53
N ARG A 4 16.39 41.49 -22.20
CA ARG A 4 15.74 40.23 -21.86
C ARG A 4 16.47 39.63 -20.65
N GLY A 5 15.85 39.75 -19.48
CA GLY A 5 16.31 39.12 -18.24
C GLY A 5 16.50 37.62 -18.41
N TYR A 6 17.75 37.17 -18.28
CA TYR A 6 18.16 35.77 -18.27
C TYR A 6 17.58 35.08 -17.01
N ARG A 7 16.52 34.27 -17.19
CA ARG A 7 15.95 33.48 -16.10
C ARG A 7 16.88 32.31 -15.77
N ARG A 8 17.43 32.30 -14.56
CA ARG A 8 18.28 31.23 -14.03
C ARG A 8 17.56 29.86 -14.13
N PRO A 9 18.18 28.82 -14.70
CA PRO A 9 17.63 27.47 -14.63
C PRO A 9 17.69 26.96 -13.18
N ARG A 10 16.55 26.50 -12.66
CA ARG A 10 16.46 25.86 -11.33
C ARG A 10 17.13 24.49 -11.40
N PRO A 11 18.18 24.19 -10.61
CA PRO A 11 19.01 22.98 -10.78
C PRO A 11 18.38 21.69 -10.22
N LEU A 12 17.10 21.69 -9.85
CA LEU A 12 16.45 20.55 -9.19
C LEU A 12 15.76 19.56 -10.16
N SER A 13 15.97 19.67 -11.48
CA SER A 13 15.27 18.80 -12.45
C SER A 13 15.89 17.41 -12.73
N PRO A 14 17.20 17.14 -12.58
CA PRO A 14 17.75 15.89 -13.15
C PRO A 14 17.35 14.64 -12.37
N LEU A 15 17.27 14.72 -11.03
CA LEU A 15 16.81 13.61 -10.18
C LEU A 15 15.30 13.37 -10.33
N ARG A 16 14.53 14.44 -10.47
CA ARG A 16 13.07 14.38 -10.58
C ARG A 16 12.61 13.84 -11.93
N GLU A 17 13.39 14.01 -12.98
CA GLU A 17 13.17 13.41 -14.30
C GLU A 17 13.57 11.93 -14.32
N HIS A 18 14.72 11.55 -13.74
CA HIS A 18 15.11 10.13 -13.62
C HIS A 18 14.12 9.31 -12.76
N LEU A 19 13.67 9.86 -11.63
CA LEU A 19 12.65 9.22 -10.80
C LEU A 19 11.30 9.09 -11.52
N ARG A 20 10.98 9.94 -12.50
CA ARG A 20 9.71 9.88 -13.23
C ARG A 20 9.74 8.86 -14.38
N ASP A 21 10.91 8.57 -14.92
CA ASP A 21 11.10 7.64 -16.03
C ASP A 21 11.31 6.18 -15.57
N THR A 22 11.79 5.95 -14.35
CA THR A 22 11.94 4.58 -13.81
C THR A 22 10.61 4.05 -13.25
N PHE A 23 10.12 2.93 -13.79
CA PHE A 23 8.92 2.21 -13.32
C PHE A 23 8.90 1.92 -11.81
N TRP A 24 10.07 1.85 -11.18
CA TRP A 24 10.30 1.45 -9.80
C TRP A 24 10.02 2.54 -8.75
N SER A 25 9.92 3.81 -9.16
CA SER A 25 9.71 4.92 -8.22
C SER A 25 8.32 4.91 -7.59
N ALA A 26 7.29 4.49 -8.34
CA ALA A 26 5.94 4.43 -7.82
C ALA A 26 5.79 3.35 -6.71
N PRO A 27 6.22 2.08 -6.90
CA PRO A 27 6.21 1.08 -5.84
C PRO A 27 7.02 1.47 -4.61
N THR A 28 8.23 2.00 -4.78
CA THR A 28 9.09 2.41 -3.65
C THR A 28 8.48 3.55 -2.85
N MET A 29 7.88 4.55 -3.52
CA MET A 29 7.16 5.61 -2.83
C MET A 29 5.93 5.08 -2.09
N GLY A 30 5.20 4.13 -2.69
CA GLY A 30 4.08 3.45 -2.03
C GLY A 30 4.50 2.72 -0.75
N PHE A 31 5.63 2.02 -0.79
CA PHE A 31 6.19 1.33 0.38
C PHE A 31 6.55 2.30 1.50
N VAL A 32 7.22 3.41 1.18
CA VAL A 32 7.57 4.44 2.16
C VAL A 32 6.30 5.05 2.76
N CYS A 33 5.30 5.39 1.93
CA CYS A 33 4.02 5.93 2.42
C CYS A 33 3.33 4.97 3.40
N VAL A 34 3.26 3.69 3.04
CA VAL A 34 2.63 2.67 3.89
C VAL A 34 3.40 2.45 5.19
N PHE A 35 4.73 2.44 5.13
CA PHE A 35 5.56 2.30 6.31
C PHE A 35 5.36 3.47 7.28
N VAL A 36 5.28 4.71 6.76
CA VAL A 36 4.97 5.89 7.56
C VAL A 36 3.57 5.82 8.16
N LEU A 37 2.57 5.37 7.39
CA LEU A 37 1.20 5.16 7.90
C LEU A 37 1.16 4.13 9.02
N TRP A 38 1.91 3.03 8.88
CA TRP A 38 2.01 2.00 9.91
C TRP A 38 2.65 2.53 11.20
N LEU A 39 3.75 3.29 11.10
CA LEU A 39 4.38 3.94 12.26
C LEU A 39 3.45 4.94 12.96
N GLY A 40 2.67 5.70 12.18
CA GLY A 40 1.68 6.61 12.74
C GLY A 40 0.57 5.86 13.47
N ALA A 41 0.06 4.78 12.88
CA ALA A 41 -0.98 3.96 13.48
C ALA A 41 -0.48 3.25 14.76
N SER A 42 0.75 2.73 14.77
CA SER A 42 1.32 2.08 15.97
C SER A 42 1.46 3.05 17.13
N ALA A 43 1.92 4.28 16.88
CA ALA A 43 2.05 5.29 17.93
C ALA A 43 0.69 5.66 18.56
N VAL A 44 -0.37 5.72 17.75
CA VAL A 44 -1.72 6.01 18.26
C VAL A 44 -2.30 4.82 19.02
N ASP A 45 -2.13 3.59 18.51
CA ASP A 45 -2.60 2.38 19.20
C ASP A 45 -1.90 2.21 20.57
N GLU A 46 -0.60 2.53 20.69
CA GLU A 46 0.13 2.55 21.97
C GLU A 46 -0.42 3.60 22.96
N GLU A 47 -0.74 4.82 22.49
CA GLU A 47 -1.33 5.85 23.35
C GLU A 47 -2.71 5.47 23.87
N ILE A 48 -3.54 4.81 23.04
CA ILE A 48 -4.87 4.33 23.44
C ILE A 48 -4.76 3.31 24.57
N VAL A 49 -3.86 2.33 24.44
CA VAL A 49 -3.63 1.32 25.48
C VAL A 49 -3.10 1.95 26.77
N ALA A 50 -2.19 2.92 26.66
CA ALA A 50 -1.64 3.64 27.81
C ALA A 50 -2.69 4.45 28.57
N VAL A 51 -3.72 4.97 27.88
CA VAL A 51 -4.85 5.66 28.53
C VAL A 51 -5.77 4.66 29.24
N LEU A 52 -6.16 3.55 28.58
CA LEU A 52 -7.03 2.52 29.19
C LEU A 52 -6.37 1.83 30.40
N GLN A 53 -5.06 1.60 30.36
CA GLN A 53 -4.32 1.05 31.49
C GLN A 53 -4.25 2.01 32.69
N ARG A 54 -4.25 3.33 32.45
CA ARG A 54 -4.30 4.34 33.53
C ARG A 54 -5.66 4.43 34.21
N GLU A 55 -6.73 4.10 33.49
CA GLU A 55 -8.11 4.10 34.01
C GLU A 55 -8.51 2.78 34.71
N GLU A 56 -7.60 1.80 34.82
CA GLU A 56 -7.83 0.47 35.40
C GLU A 56 -9.01 -0.31 34.76
N ALA A 57 -9.38 0.03 33.52
CA ALA A 57 -10.48 -0.59 32.77
C ALA A 57 -10.09 -1.96 32.15
N TYR A 58 -9.65 -2.90 32.98
CA TYR A 58 -9.10 -4.19 32.54
C TYR A 58 -10.12 -5.11 31.84
N ASP A 59 -11.41 -5.02 32.18
CA ASP A 59 -12.47 -5.81 31.55
C ASP A 59 -12.71 -5.39 30.09
N GLU A 60 -12.70 -4.07 29.82
CA GLU A 60 -12.81 -3.55 28.45
C GLU A 60 -11.58 -3.90 27.62
N LEU A 61 -10.39 -3.81 28.22
CA LEU A 61 -9.13 -4.18 27.56
C LEU A 61 -9.10 -5.67 27.18
N GLY A 62 -9.63 -6.56 28.03
CA GLY A 62 -9.77 -7.98 27.74
C GLY A 62 -10.71 -8.27 26.56
N SER A 63 -11.87 -7.59 26.52
CA SER A 63 -12.79 -7.70 25.38
C SER A 63 -12.17 -7.19 24.08
N LEU A 64 -11.39 -6.11 24.17
CA LEU A 64 -10.71 -5.50 23.05
C LEU A 64 -9.61 -6.40 22.47
N ILE A 65 -8.82 -7.03 23.35
CA ILE A 65 -7.81 -8.03 22.97
C ILE A 65 -8.48 -9.20 22.25
N ALA A 66 -9.60 -9.73 22.77
CA ALA A 66 -10.32 -10.83 22.14
C ALA A 66 -10.79 -10.46 20.73
N PHE A 67 -11.40 -9.27 20.57
CA PHE A 67 -11.82 -8.75 19.26
C PHE A 67 -10.64 -8.59 18.28
N VAL A 68 -9.50 -8.16 18.78
CA VAL A 68 -8.28 -7.97 17.98
C VAL A 68 -7.68 -9.31 17.54
N GLN A 69 -7.76 -10.35 18.36
CA GLN A 69 -7.35 -11.70 17.94
C GLN A 69 -8.25 -12.23 16.80
N ASP A 70 -9.55 -11.95 16.83
CA ASP A 70 -10.44 -12.27 15.71
C ASP A 70 -10.05 -11.48 14.45
N ALA A 71 -9.78 -10.18 14.60
CA ALA A 71 -9.30 -9.33 13.51
C ALA A 71 -7.98 -9.84 12.91
N LYS A 72 -7.04 -10.33 13.73
CA LYS A 72 -5.77 -10.93 13.29
C LYS A 72 -5.99 -12.06 12.28
N THR A 73 -6.99 -12.90 12.54
CA THR A 73 -7.35 -14.01 11.64
C THR A 73 -7.76 -13.46 10.28
N ILE A 74 -8.62 -12.44 10.25
CA ILE A 74 -9.06 -11.77 9.02
C ILE A 74 -7.86 -11.15 8.28
N VAL A 75 -7.00 -10.41 8.98
CA VAL A 75 -5.81 -9.76 8.38
C VAL A 75 -4.83 -10.82 7.83
N THR A 76 -4.69 -11.96 8.50
CA THR A 76 -3.87 -13.08 8.02
C THR A 76 -4.44 -13.69 6.74
N THR A 77 -5.76 -13.94 6.69
CA THR A 77 -6.44 -14.41 5.48
C THR A 77 -6.28 -13.42 4.32
N ILE A 78 -6.45 -12.13 4.59
CA ILE A 78 -6.25 -11.05 3.61
C ILE A 78 -4.81 -11.06 3.08
N SER A 79 -3.82 -11.18 3.96
CA SER A 79 -2.40 -11.18 3.57
C SER A 79 -2.08 -12.35 2.63
N SER A 80 -2.60 -13.55 2.93
CA SER A 80 -2.46 -14.73 2.08
C SER A 80 -3.16 -14.56 0.72
N ALA A 81 -4.39 -14.03 0.73
CA ALA A 81 -5.13 -13.74 -0.50
C ALA A 81 -4.39 -12.71 -1.38
N MET A 82 -3.82 -11.66 -0.78
CA MET A 82 -3.03 -10.64 -1.46
C MET A 82 -1.73 -11.20 -2.03
N MET A 83 -1.08 -12.15 -1.36
CA MET A 83 0.10 -12.84 -1.92
C MET A 83 -0.23 -13.56 -3.23
N THR A 84 -1.35 -14.29 -3.26
CA THR A 84 -1.83 -14.98 -4.47
C THR A 84 -2.17 -13.98 -5.57
N PHE A 85 -2.87 -12.90 -5.20
CA PHE A 85 -3.29 -11.86 -6.12
C PHE A 85 -2.12 -11.12 -6.76
N ILE A 86 -1.04 -10.83 -6.02
CA ILE A 86 0.20 -10.27 -6.55
C ILE A 86 0.79 -11.20 -7.61
N GLY A 87 0.80 -12.51 -7.36
CA GLY A 87 1.26 -13.51 -8.33
C GLY A 87 0.46 -13.46 -9.64
N VAL A 88 -0.86 -13.32 -9.56
CA VAL A 88 -1.76 -13.19 -10.72
C VAL A 88 -1.45 -11.90 -11.49
N VAL A 89 -1.36 -10.76 -10.79
CA VAL A 89 -1.07 -9.46 -11.42
C VAL A 89 0.31 -9.45 -12.08
N PHE A 90 1.32 -10.03 -11.44
CA PHE A 90 2.65 -10.18 -12.01
C PHE A 90 2.63 -11.06 -13.26
N SER A 91 1.92 -12.18 -13.23
CA SER A 91 1.75 -13.09 -14.37
C SER A 91 1.09 -12.39 -15.56
N ILE A 92 -0.02 -11.68 -15.33
CA ILE A 92 -0.72 -10.90 -16.38
C ILE A 92 0.19 -9.80 -16.93
N SER A 93 0.94 -9.11 -16.06
CA SER A 93 1.90 -8.06 -16.47
C SER A 93 3.00 -8.63 -17.36
N LEU A 94 3.54 -9.81 -17.01
CA LEU A 94 4.57 -10.49 -17.79
C LEU A 94 4.04 -10.94 -19.15
N VAL A 95 2.83 -11.52 -19.21
CA VAL A 95 2.16 -11.88 -20.47
C VAL A 95 1.92 -10.65 -21.35
N ALA A 96 1.49 -9.53 -20.76
CA ALA A 96 1.29 -8.28 -21.49
C ALA A 96 2.62 -7.75 -22.07
N VAL A 97 3.73 -7.83 -21.34
CA VAL A 97 5.07 -7.47 -21.82
C VAL A 97 5.54 -8.40 -22.94
N GLN A 98 5.30 -9.71 -22.82
CA GLN A 98 5.61 -10.70 -23.84
C GLN A 98 4.84 -10.43 -25.15
N MET A 99 3.52 -10.24 -25.07
CA MET A 99 2.68 -9.89 -26.23
C MET A 99 3.10 -8.56 -26.88
N ALA A 100 3.43 -7.56 -26.06
CA ALA A 100 3.92 -6.27 -26.55
C ALA A 100 5.25 -6.41 -27.31
N SER A 101 6.12 -7.33 -26.88
CA SER A 101 7.40 -7.62 -27.54
C SER A 101 7.21 -8.40 -28.85
N GLY A 102 6.14 -9.18 -28.98
CA GLY A 102 5.85 -10.02 -30.13
C GLY A 102 5.05 -9.37 -31.27
N GLN A 103 4.21 -8.35 -31.01
CA GLN A 103 3.26 -7.81 -32.00
C GLN A 103 3.47 -6.34 -32.40
N LEU A 104 4.35 -5.57 -31.74
CA LEU A 104 4.37 -4.11 -31.89
C LEU A 104 5.70 -3.56 -32.44
N THR A 105 5.62 -2.87 -33.59
CA THR A 105 6.64 -1.91 -34.02
C THR A 105 6.87 -0.86 -32.91
N PRO A 106 8.11 -0.35 -32.66
CA PRO A 106 8.56 0.45 -31.50
C PRO A 106 7.72 1.66 -31.02
N ARG A 107 6.63 2.03 -31.69
CA ARG A 107 5.75 3.17 -31.34
C ARG A 107 4.61 2.81 -30.38
N VAL A 108 4.06 1.59 -30.43
CA VAL A 108 2.89 1.20 -29.60
C VAL A 108 3.30 0.72 -28.20
N VAL A 109 4.49 0.11 -28.08
CA VAL A 109 5.12 -0.24 -26.79
C VAL A 109 5.19 0.99 -25.87
N ARG A 110 5.45 2.18 -26.42
CA ARG A 110 5.55 3.44 -25.67
C ARG A 110 4.21 3.96 -25.12
N ILE A 111 3.07 3.52 -25.64
CA ILE A 111 1.73 3.90 -25.17
C ILE A 111 1.25 2.92 -24.10
N PHE A 112 1.51 1.62 -24.26
CA PHE A 112 1.11 0.57 -23.31
C PHE A 112 1.95 0.57 -22.02
N VAL A 113 3.27 0.74 -22.14
CA VAL A 113 4.23 0.92 -21.03
C VAL A 113 4.03 2.26 -20.30
N ARG A 114 3.18 3.15 -20.85
CA ARG A 114 2.88 4.48 -20.29
C ARG A 114 1.46 4.58 -19.70
N SER A 115 0.75 3.47 -19.53
CA SER A 115 -0.48 3.48 -18.75
C SER A 115 -0.14 3.75 -17.27
N ARG A 116 -0.45 4.97 -16.82
CA ARG A 116 -0.31 5.36 -15.40
C ARG A 116 -1.21 4.52 -14.50
N ILE A 117 -2.29 3.96 -15.06
CA ILE A 117 -3.28 3.18 -14.32
C ILE A 117 -2.63 1.86 -13.85
N SER A 118 -1.98 1.10 -14.73
CA SER A 118 -1.30 -0.16 -14.34
C SER A 118 -0.23 0.05 -13.27
N LYS A 119 0.57 1.12 -13.40
CA LYS A 119 1.60 1.47 -12.40
C LYS A 119 0.99 1.81 -11.04
N LEU A 120 -0.10 2.58 -11.03
CA LEU A 120 -0.76 3.01 -9.81
C LEU A 120 -1.47 1.84 -9.12
N THR A 121 -2.17 1.01 -9.88
CA THR A 121 -2.82 -0.20 -9.40
C THR A 121 -1.81 -1.17 -8.77
N LEU A 122 -0.69 -1.45 -9.45
CA LEU A 122 0.37 -2.32 -8.92
C LEU A 122 0.99 -1.73 -7.64
N THR A 123 1.27 -0.43 -7.63
CA THR A 123 1.83 0.26 -6.47
C THR A 123 0.91 0.12 -5.26
N VAL A 124 -0.40 0.37 -5.44
CA VAL A 124 -1.38 0.26 -4.35
C VAL A 124 -1.51 -1.18 -3.86
N PHE A 125 -1.51 -2.17 -4.75
CA PHE A 125 -1.60 -3.58 -4.32
C PHE A 125 -0.41 -4.02 -3.49
N LEU A 126 0.79 -3.67 -3.94
CA LEU A 126 2.02 -4.02 -3.26
C LEU A 126 2.13 -3.27 -1.92
N ALA A 127 1.67 -2.02 -1.88
CA ALA A 127 1.53 -1.22 -0.68
C ALA A 127 0.54 -1.86 0.33
N THR A 128 -0.66 -2.25 -0.11
CA THR A 128 -1.66 -2.91 0.76
C THR A 128 -1.14 -4.23 1.31
N PHE A 129 -0.44 -5.03 0.51
CA PHE A 129 0.16 -6.28 0.96
C PHE A 129 1.27 -6.06 2.01
N LEU A 130 2.18 -5.11 1.78
CA LEU A 130 3.18 -4.79 2.79
C LEU A 130 2.54 -4.24 4.07
N PHE A 131 1.50 -3.41 3.95
CA PHE A 131 0.77 -2.91 5.11
C PHE A 131 0.20 -4.06 5.94
N SER A 132 -0.47 -5.03 5.29
CA SER A 132 -1.08 -6.15 6.00
C SER A 132 -0.03 -7.03 6.70
N LEU A 133 1.16 -7.19 6.12
CA LEU A 133 2.28 -7.86 6.78
C LEU A 133 2.83 -7.08 7.98
N LEU A 134 3.00 -5.76 7.85
CA LEU A 134 3.46 -4.90 8.94
C LEU A 134 2.47 -4.91 10.11
N VAL A 135 1.17 -4.82 9.82
CA VAL A 135 0.11 -4.95 10.84
C VAL A 135 0.17 -6.32 11.51
N LEU A 136 0.46 -7.40 10.77
CA LEU A 136 0.69 -8.73 11.36
C LEU A 136 1.83 -8.75 12.38
N THR A 137 2.90 -7.98 12.16
CA THR A 137 4.03 -7.88 13.11
C THR A 137 3.71 -7.10 14.38
N SER A 138 2.66 -6.27 14.36
CA SER A 138 2.20 -5.50 15.53
C SER A 138 1.26 -6.29 16.45
N TYR A 139 0.77 -7.46 16.03
CA TYR A 139 0.03 -8.32 16.95
C TYR A 139 0.97 -8.99 17.94
N GLU A 140 0.97 -8.51 19.17
CA GLU A 140 1.61 -9.19 20.29
C GLU A 140 0.90 -10.53 20.57
N SER A 141 1.69 -11.57 20.88
CA SER A 141 1.16 -12.86 21.35
C SER A 141 0.93 -12.89 22.87
N GLU A 142 1.19 -11.77 23.57
CA GLU A 142 0.99 -11.65 25.00
C GLU A 142 -0.50 -11.46 25.31
N ALA A 143 -1.09 -12.39 26.07
CA ALA A 143 -2.52 -12.39 26.38
C ALA A 143 -2.85 -11.71 27.71
N ASP A 144 -1.84 -11.26 28.47
CA ASP A 144 -2.03 -10.61 29.76
C ASP A 144 -2.30 -9.10 29.57
N PRO A 145 -3.52 -8.60 29.88
CA PRO A 145 -3.89 -7.19 29.68
C PRO A 145 -2.98 -6.19 30.39
N ARG A 146 -2.22 -6.64 31.40
CA ARG A 146 -1.26 -5.83 32.17
C ARG A 146 0.11 -5.68 31.52
N ARG A 147 0.42 -6.47 30.49
CA ARG A 147 1.73 -6.48 29.81
C ARG A 147 1.65 -6.14 28.33
N VAL A 148 0.44 -6.12 27.75
CA VAL A 148 0.22 -5.68 26.37
C VAL A 148 0.61 -4.21 26.24
N VAL A 149 1.51 -3.93 25.30
CA VAL A 149 2.02 -2.58 25.02
C VAL A 149 1.22 -1.93 23.89
N SER A 150 0.65 -2.72 22.98
CA SER A 150 -0.13 -2.21 21.86
C SER A 150 -1.27 -3.15 21.47
N VAL A 151 -2.42 -2.57 21.13
CA VAL A 151 -3.59 -3.30 20.62
C VAL A 151 -3.88 -2.76 19.22
N PRO A 152 -3.55 -3.49 18.13
CA PRO A 152 -3.56 -2.99 16.76
C PRO A 152 -4.98 -2.83 16.14
N LEU A 153 -5.85 -2.07 16.78
CA LEU A 153 -7.23 -1.82 16.31
C LEU A 153 -7.26 -0.89 15.11
N LEU A 154 -6.62 0.28 15.22
CA LEU A 154 -6.59 1.25 14.13
C LEU A 154 -5.88 0.67 12.92
N GLN A 155 -4.80 -0.08 13.17
CA GLN A 155 -4.10 -0.83 12.15
C GLN A 155 -4.99 -1.86 11.43
N SER A 156 -5.81 -2.63 12.18
CA SER A 156 -6.76 -3.59 11.60
C SER A 156 -7.82 -2.90 10.73
N MET A 157 -8.41 -1.82 11.24
CA MET A 157 -9.39 -1.01 10.50
C MET A 157 -8.80 -0.40 9.23
N LEU A 158 -7.59 0.17 9.33
CA LEU A 158 -6.90 0.76 8.19
C LEU A 158 -6.56 -0.30 7.14
N THR A 159 -6.27 -1.54 7.56
CA THR A 159 -6.04 -2.65 6.64
C THR A 159 -7.29 -2.96 5.84
N LEU A 160 -8.46 -3.01 6.50
CA LEU A 160 -9.74 -3.26 5.84
C LEU A 160 -10.05 -2.17 4.80
N VAL A 161 -9.81 -0.91 5.14
CA VAL A 161 -10.01 0.24 4.23
C VAL A 161 -9.05 0.15 3.02
N LEU A 162 -7.77 -0.16 3.26
CA LEU A 162 -6.76 -0.32 2.19
C LEU A 162 -7.09 -1.47 1.24
N VAL A 163 -7.68 -2.55 1.76
CA VAL A 163 -8.16 -3.69 0.96
C VAL A 163 -9.40 -3.30 0.16
N GLY A 164 -10.35 -2.58 0.77
CA GLY A 164 -11.50 -2.04 0.03
C GLY A 164 -11.07 -1.12 -1.11
N LEU A 165 -10.08 -0.26 -0.86
CA LEU A 165 -9.50 0.63 -1.85
C LEU A 165 -8.78 -0.13 -2.96
N SER A 166 -8.03 -1.20 -2.63
CA SER A 166 -7.35 -2.04 -3.63
C SER A 166 -8.36 -2.74 -4.54
N LEU A 167 -9.43 -3.31 -3.98
CA LEU A 167 -10.51 -3.93 -4.77
C LEU A 167 -11.20 -2.92 -5.70
N LEU A 168 -11.50 -1.72 -5.21
CA LEU A 168 -12.10 -0.67 -6.03
C LEU A 168 -11.19 -0.26 -7.19
N LEU A 169 -9.89 -0.06 -6.93
CA LEU A 169 -8.90 0.24 -7.96
C LEU A 169 -8.73 -0.90 -8.96
N PHE A 170 -8.86 -2.15 -8.51
CA PHE A 170 -8.86 -3.31 -9.40
C PHE A 170 -10.05 -3.28 -10.36
N VAL A 171 -11.26 -3.03 -9.86
CA VAL A 171 -12.47 -2.94 -10.69
C VAL A 171 -12.33 -1.81 -11.72
N VAL A 172 -11.80 -0.66 -11.31
CA VAL A 172 -11.52 0.46 -12.22
C VAL A 172 -10.48 0.07 -13.28
N TYR A 173 -9.42 -0.63 -12.88
CA TYR A 173 -8.39 -1.12 -13.80
C TYR A 173 -8.95 -2.08 -14.85
N VAL A 174 -9.76 -3.05 -14.43
CA VAL A 174 -10.42 -4.00 -15.34
C VAL A 174 -11.39 -3.27 -16.26
N SER A 175 -12.22 -2.36 -15.74
CA SER A 175 -13.18 -1.59 -16.54
C SER A 175 -12.48 -0.72 -17.59
N ALA A 176 -11.38 -0.05 -17.23
CA ALA A 176 -10.59 0.74 -18.17
C ALA A 176 -9.94 -0.14 -19.25
N THR A 177 -9.49 -1.34 -18.89
CA THR A 177 -8.89 -2.29 -19.84
C THR A 177 -9.95 -2.83 -20.81
N LEU A 178 -11.14 -3.18 -20.32
CA LEU A 178 -12.25 -3.69 -21.15
C LEU A 178 -12.81 -2.64 -22.10
N ARG A 179 -12.78 -1.34 -21.76
CA ARG A 179 -13.21 -0.26 -22.66
C ARG A 179 -12.26 -0.01 -23.84
N LEU A 180 -11.04 -0.55 -23.79
CA LEU A 180 -10.04 -0.36 -24.83
C LEU A 180 -10.00 -1.52 -25.84
N LEU A 181 -10.71 -2.62 -25.55
CA LEU A 181 -10.93 -3.76 -26.45
C LEU A 181 -12.23 -3.58 -27.22
#